data_AF-A0A4U1LNV5-F1
#
_entry.id   AF-A0A4U1LNV5-F1
#
_cell.length_a   1.000
_cell.length_b   1.000
_cell.length_c   1.000
_cell.angle_alpha   90.00
_cell.angle_beta   90.00
_cell.angle_gamma   90.00
#
_symmetry.space_group_name_H-M   'P 1'
#
loop_
_entity.id
_entity.type
_entity.pdbx_description
1 polymer ?
#
loop_
_entity_poly.entity_id
_entity_poly.type
_entity_poly.pdbx_seq_one_letter_code
_entity_poly.pdbx_strand_id
1 'polypeptide(L)' 'MAKKDNVFSDARKKLGLQQSDVAKKLGVDQGTISKVESGRVLGTTFLAYLKFLSKAGIDLNEIIDGYDFK' A
#
# COMPACT_ATOMS: atom_id res chain seq x y z
N MET A 1 -4.03 19.39 -9.86
CA MET A 1 -5.05 18.63 -9.10
C MET A 1 -4.33 17.85 -8.01
N ALA A 2 -4.62 18.13 -6.75
CA ALA A 2 -3.98 17.47 -5.61
C ALA A 2 -4.24 15.95 -5.69
N LYS A 3 -3.17 15.15 -5.64
CA LYS A 3 -3.26 13.70 -5.53
C LYS A 3 -3.96 13.43 -4.21
N LYS A 4 -5.19 12.90 -4.24
CA LYS A 4 -5.84 12.38 -3.02
C LYS A 4 -4.88 11.32 -2.49
N ASP A 5 -4.21 11.61 -1.37
CA ASP A 5 -3.28 10.66 -0.76
C ASP A 5 -4.04 9.34 -0.60
N ASN A 6 -3.52 8.27 -1.21
CA ASN A 6 -4.16 6.97 -1.16
C ASN A 6 -4.00 6.41 0.26
N VAL A 7 -5.06 5.83 0.80
CA VAL A 7 -5.11 5.19 2.12
C VAL A 7 -3.93 4.23 2.39
N PHE A 8 -3.45 3.51 1.36
CA PHE A 8 -2.24 2.68 1.47
C PHE A 8 -0.96 3.48 1.69
N SER A 9 -0.81 4.60 0.98
CA SER A 9 0.34 5.50 1.13
C SER A 9 0.39 6.08 2.54
N ASP A 10 -0.76 6.45 3.09
CA ASP A 10 -0.82 7.02 4.44
C ASP A 10 -0.54 5.98 5.51
N ALA A 11 -1.08 4.77 5.38
CA ALA A 11 -0.73 3.65 6.26
C ALA A 11 0.77 3.34 6.24
N ARG A 12 1.40 3.33 5.06
CA ARG A 12 2.86 3.17 4.96
C ARG A 12 3.62 4.32 5.61
N LYS A 13 3.19 5.57 5.38
CA LYS A 13 3.81 6.77 5.97
C LYS A 13 3.69 6.77 7.50
N LYS A 14 2.58 6.29 8.08
CA LYS A 14 2.43 6.09 9.54
C LYS A 14 3.52 5.19 10.12
N LEU A 15 4.02 4.23 9.33
CA LEU A 15 5.13 3.34 9.70
C LEU A 15 6.52 3.95 9.45
N GLY A 16 6.61 5.20 8.95
CA GLY A 16 7.88 5.86 8.62
C GLY A 16 8.59 5.27 7.41
N LEU A 17 7.90 4.51 6.56
CA LEU A 17 8.49 3.78 5.44
C LEU A 17 8.34 4.52 4.12
N GLN A 18 9.34 4.40 3.24
CA GLN A 18 9.24 4.77 1.84
C GLN A 18 8.70 3.60 1.00
N GLN A 19 8.20 3.89 -0.21
CA GLN A 19 7.73 2.83 -1.12
C GLN A 19 8.85 1.84 -1.47
N SER A 20 10.10 2.32 -1.56
CA SER A 20 11.29 1.50 -1.78
C SER A 20 11.58 0.53 -0.63
N ASP A 21 11.26 0.89 0.62
CA ASP A 21 11.45 0.01 1.77
C ASP A 21 10.48 -1.17 1.73
N VAL A 22 9.22 -0.89 1.41
CA VAL A 22 8.21 -1.94 1.20
C VAL A 22 8.58 -2.81 0.00
N ALA A 23 9.02 -2.20 -1.10
CA ALA A 23 9.44 -2.90 -2.31
C ALA A 23 10.56 -3.91 -2.02
N LYS A 24 11.60 -3.50 -1.27
CA LYS A 24 12.68 -4.37 -0.81
C LYS A 24 12.16 -5.52 0.06
N LYS A 25 11.24 -5.25 0.99
CA LYS A 25 10.65 -6.29 1.85
C LYS A 25 9.80 -7.30 1.09
N LEU A 26 9.17 -6.88 0.00
CA LEU A 26 8.29 -7.72 -0.83
C LEU A 26 9.00 -8.32 -2.05
N GLY A 27 10.27 -7.99 -2.29
CA GLY A 27 11.03 -8.48 -3.44
C GLY A 27 10.49 -8.00 -4.79
N VAL A 28 10.00 -6.76 -4.85
CA VAL A 28 9.45 -6.14 -6.07
C VAL A 28 10.08 -4.78 -6.33
N ASP A 29 9.87 -4.22 -7.53
CA ASP A 29 10.28 -2.84 -7.83
C ASP A 29 9.41 -1.79 -7.12
N GLN A 30 10.01 -0.64 -6.79
CA GLN A 30 9.29 0.48 -6.18
C GLN A 30 8.11 0.97 -7.04
N GLY A 31 8.25 0.93 -8.37
CA GLY A 31 7.17 1.26 -9.30
C GLY A 31 5.95 0.33 -9.15
N THR A 32 6.17 -0.94 -8.77
CA THR A 32 5.09 -1.88 -8.46
C THR A 32 4.33 -1.44 -7.21
N ILE A 33 5.02 -1.04 -6.15
CA ILE A 33 4.37 -0.47 -4.95
C ILE A 33 3.60 0.79 -5.30
N SER A 34 4.15 1.68 -6.14
CA SER A 34 3.40 2.86 -6.59
C SER A 34 2.13 2.52 -7.38
N LYS A 35 2.12 1.44 -8.17
CA LYS A 35 0.93 0.98 -8.91
C LYS A 35 -0.11 0.39 -7.97
N VAL A 36 0.33 -0.40 -6.99
CA VAL A 36 -0.52 -0.92 -5.92
C VAL A 36 -1.15 0.23 -5.12
N GLU A 37 -0.33 1.20 -4.69
CA GLU A 37 -0.78 2.44 -4.03
C GLU A 37 -1.51 3.43 -4.96
N SER A 38 -1.81 3.07 -6.19
CA SER A 38 -2.72 3.86 -7.04
C SER A 38 -3.90 3.05 -7.54
N GLY A 39 -4.11 1.84 -7.00
CA GLY A 39 -5.17 0.93 -7.40
C GLY A 39 -5.03 0.37 -8.81
N ARG A 40 -3.87 0.56 -9.47
CA ARG A 40 -3.64 0.14 -10.86
C ARG A 40 -3.25 -1.33 -11.00
N VAL A 41 -2.91 -1.99 -9.89
CA VAL A 41 -2.54 -3.41 -9.85
C VAL A 41 -3.25 -4.04 -8.66
N LEU A 42 -4.10 -5.02 -8.96
CA LEU A 42 -4.76 -5.90 -8.01
C LEU A 42 -4.31 -7.33 -8.34
N GLY A 43 -3.66 -7.99 -7.38
CA GLY A 43 -3.02 -9.29 -7.60
C GLY A 43 -2.21 -9.75 -6.41
N THR A 44 -1.30 -10.71 -6.62
CA THR A 44 -0.47 -11.30 -5.56
C THR A 44 0.32 -10.24 -4.78
N THR A 45 0.88 -9.24 -5.45
CA THR A 45 1.61 -8.14 -4.79
C THR A 45 0.70 -7.25 -3.93
N PHE A 46 -0.54 -7.02 -4.36
CA PHE A 46 -1.53 -6.30 -3.55
C PHE A 46 -1.87 -7.07 -2.27
N LEU A 47 -2.12 -8.38 -2.37
CA LEU A 47 -2.35 -9.25 -1.21
C LEU A 47 -1.12 -9.32 -0.29
N ALA A 48 0.08 -9.41 -0.86
CA ALA A 48 1.33 -9.39 -0.10
C ALA A 48 1.50 -8.06 0.66
N TYR A 49 1.09 -6.94 0.05
CA TYR A 49 1.16 -5.64 0.70
C TYR A 49 0.13 -5.50 1.83
N LEU A 50 -1.11 -5.95 1.65
CA LEU A 50 -2.10 -6.01 2.72
C LEU A 50 -1.60 -6.87 3.90
N LYS A 51 -1.04 -8.04 3.60
CA LYS A 51 -0.45 -8.92 4.62
C LYS A 51 0.72 -8.23 5.34
N PHE A 52 1.53 -7.46 4.63
CA PHE A 52 2.61 -6.67 5.22
C PHE A 52 2.08 -5.61 6.18
N LEU A 53 1.08 -4.82 5.78
CA LEU A 53 0.49 -3.77 6.61
C LEU A 53 -0.16 -4.34 7.87
N SER A 54 -0.93 -5.42 7.71
CA SER A 54 -1.54 -6.14 8.85
C SER A 54 -0.49 -6.63 9.85
N LYS A 55 0.60 -7.23 9.37
CA LYS A 55 1.72 -7.67 10.23
C LYS A 55 2.44 -6.51 10.93
N ALA A 56 2.40 -5.32 10.33
CA ALA A 56 2.97 -4.10 10.92
C ALA A 56 2.02 -3.44 11.94
N GLY A 57 0.86 -4.04 12.23
CA GLY A 57 -0.11 -3.51 13.19
C GLY A 57 -1.07 -2.48 12.63
N ILE A 58 -1.10 -2.29 11.30
CA ILE A 58 -2.12 -1.45 10.66
C ILE A 58 -3.44 -2.21 10.62
N ASP A 59 -4.51 -1.57 11.09
CA ASP A 59 -5.86 -2.07 10.91
C ASP A 59 -6.25 -2.01 9.43
N LEU A 60 -6.57 -3.17 8.85
CA LEU A 60 -6.96 -3.25 7.45
C LEU A 60 -8.34 -2.65 7.19
N ASN A 61 -9.19 -2.49 8.20
CA ASN A 61 -10.48 -1.81 8.03
C ASN A 61 -10.25 -0.33 7.67
N GLU A 62 -9.26 0.33 8.28
CA GLU A 62 -8.87 1.69 7.90
C GLU A 62 -8.48 1.80 6.42
N ILE A 63 -7.88 0.74 5.87
CA ILE A 63 -7.50 0.65 4.44
C ILE A 63 -8.74 0.41 3.58
N ILE A 64 -9.57 -0.57 3.93
CA ILE A 64 -10.70 -1.04 3.12
C ILE A 64 -11.79 0.04 3.04
N ASP A 65 -12.12 0.69 4.16
CA ASP A 65 -13.15 1.72 4.22
C ASP A 65 -12.77 2.97 3.41
N GLY A 66 -11.47 3.24 3.30
CA GLY A 66 -10.90 4.33 2.51
C GLY A 66 -10.64 3.97 1.05
N TYR A 67 -10.82 2.71 0.65
CA TYR A 67 -10.50 2.23 -0.69
C TYR A 67 -11.73 2.23 -1.60
N ASP A 68 -11.63 2.95 -2.72
CA ASP A 68 -12.66 2.97 -3.75
C ASP A 68 -12.47 1.78 -4.69
N PHE A 69 -13.30 0.74 -4.54
CA PHE A 69 -13.34 -0.40 -5.45
C PHE A 69 -13.99 0.02 -6.77
N LYS A 70 -13.19 0.58 -7.67
CA LYS A 70 -13.59 0.89 -9.05
C LYS A 70 -13.59 -0.34 -9.95
#